data_AF-A0AAV8ZD59-F1
#
_entry.id   AF-A0AAV8ZD59-F1
#
_cell.length_a   1.000
_cell.length_b   1.000
_cell.length_c   1.000
_cell.angle_alpha   90.00
_cell.angle_beta   90.00
_cell.angle_gamma   90.00
#
_symmetry.space_group_name_H-M   'P 1'
#
loop_
_entity.id
_entity.type
_entity.pdbx_description
1 polymer ?
#
loop_
_entity_poly.entity_id
_entity_poly.type
_entity_poly.pdbx_seq_one_letter_code
_entity_poly.pdbx_strand_id
1 'polypeptide(L)'
;MARKTRSIEECKRYKATEFRLFLLYVGPVVFKSSLNPQFYSNFLNLHVASLIMCSQEYHKDAQMLSYANDLMKYFVKKTCEMYGHDFVSHNVHNLVHLAGDVSLYGKLDNFSAFPFENYMSQLKKMLRKREKPLQQVIKRISEGRFIKKVIPTTSNSAVELFQQHYEGPLLQNFTGISQYKVVRTKKYVLKTREPDCFVQLQNNDIIKIVNFNCFQNGNNSEIKILGYKFLEQSNFFQFAL
;
A
#
# COMPACT_ATOMS: atom_id res chain seq x y z
N MET A 1 4.24 -4.53 -7.77
CA MET A 1 3.47 -3.49 -8.49
C MET A 1 1.99 -3.84 -8.35
N ALA A 2 1.24 -3.05 -7.60
CA ALA A 2 -0.20 -3.21 -7.55
C ALA A 2 -0.76 -2.88 -8.94
N ARG A 3 -1.61 -3.75 -9.51
CA ARG A 3 -2.32 -3.41 -10.74
C ARG A 3 -3.28 -2.26 -10.43
N LYS A 4 -3.51 -1.36 -11.40
CA LYS A 4 -4.63 -0.42 -11.32
C LYS A 4 -5.91 -1.22 -11.05
N THR A 5 -6.76 -0.71 -10.17
CA THR A 5 -8.08 -1.31 -9.94
C THR A 5 -8.85 -1.28 -11.26
N ARG A 6 -9.66 -2.31 -11.48
CA ARG A 6 -10.65 -2.31 -12.56
C ARG A 6 -11.67 -1.17 -12.39
N SER A 7 -12.50 -0.98 -13.41
CA SER A 7 -13.64 -0.06 -13.32
C SER A 7 -14.56 -0.47 -12.17
N ILE A 8 -15.19 0.49 -11.51
CA ILE A 8 -16.17 0.22 -10.44
C ILE A 8 -17.38 -0.58 -10.94
N GLU A 9 -17.68 -0.50 -12.23
CA GLU A 9 -18.69 -1.33 -12.90
C GLU A 9 -18.38 -2.83 -12.80
N GLU A 10 -17.11 -3.19 -12.63
CA GLU A 10 -16.65 -4.56 -12.43
C GLU A 10 -16.45 -4.92 -10.95
N CYS A 11 -16.98 -4.13 -10.00
CA CYS A 11 -16.77 -4.35 -8.56
C CYS A 11 -17.09 -5.78 -8.11
N LYS A 12 -18.13 -6.40 -8.70
CA LYS A 12 -18.52 -7.80 -8.44
C LYS A 12 -17.42 -8.82 -8.74
N ARG A 13 -16.45 -8.47 -9.58
CA ARG A 13 -15.34 -9.34 -9.98
C ARG A 13 -14.03 -8.98 -9.31
N TYR A 14 -14.00 -7.96 -8.45
CA TYR A 14 -12.78 -7.53 -7.77
C TYR A 14 -12.18 -8.68 -6.95
N LYS A 15 -10.85 -8.77 -6.97
CA LYS A 15 -10.11 -9.64 -6.06
C LYS A 15 -9.94 -8.94 -4.71
N ALA A 16 -9.62 -9.71 -3.67
CA ALA A 16 -9.39 -9.18 -2.33
C ALA A 16 -8.36 -8.02 -2.30
N THR A 17 -7.30 -8.08 -3.12
CA THR A 17 -6.32 -6.98 -3.21
C THR A 17 -6.89 -5.69 -3.80
N GLU A 18 -7.85 -5.81 -4.74
CA GLU A 18 -8.53 -4.64 -5.32
C GLU A 18 -9.53 -4.06 -4.34
N PHE A 19 -10.30 -4.90 -3.63
CA PHE A 19 -11.16 -4.43 -2.53
C PHE A 19 -10.36 -3.75 -1.43
N ARG A 20 -9.16 -4.27 -1.09
CA ARG A 20 -8.26 -3.62 -0.13
C ARG A 20 -7.80 -2.25 -0.60
N LEU A 21 -7.31 -2.14 -1.83
CA LEU A 21 -6.89 -0.86 -2.42
C LEU A 21 -8.06 0.12 -2.50
N PHE A 22 -9.24 -0.38 -2.86
CA PHE A 22 -10.45 0.41 -2.91
C PHE A 22 -10.84 0.93 -1.54
N LEU A 23 -10.93 0.05 -0.55
CA LEU A 23 -11.30 0.40 0.81
C LEU A 23 -10.35 1.41 1.44
N LEU A 24 -9.04 1.21 1.30
CA LEU A 24 -8.04 2.02 2.02
C LEU A 24 -7.64 3.30 1.31
N TYR A 25 -7.91 3.47 0.02
CA TYR A 25 -7.36 4.60 -0.73
C TYR A 25 -8.33 5.18 -1.77
N VAL A 26 -8.89 4.34 -2.65
CA VAL A 26 -9.64 4.84 -3.82
C VAL A 26 -11.08 5.23 -3.47
N GLY A 27 -11.73 4.45 -2.61
CA GLY A 27 -13.14 4.56 -2.25
C GLY A 27 -13.53 5.94 -1.69
N PRO A 28 -12.77 6.53 -0.74
CA PRO A 28 -13.08 7.87 -0.23
C PRO A 28 -13.14 8.92 -1.33
N VAL A 29 -12.26 8.81 -2.34
CA VAL A 29 -12.22 9.77 -3.46
C VAL A 29 -13.38 9.53 -4.42
N VAL A 30 -13.59 8.28 -4.83
CA VAL A 30 -14.61 7.92 -5.84
C VAL A 30 -16.03 8.14 -5.32
N PHE A 31 -16.29 7.81 -4.04
CA PHE A 31 -17.64 7.88 -3.49
C PHE A 31 -18.06 9.27 -3.03
N LYS A 32 -17.14 10.21 -2.82
CA LYS A 32 -17.45 11.57 -2.34
C LYS A 32 -18.47 12.30 -3.23
N SER A 33 -18.36 12.14 -4.55
CA SER A 33 -19.29 12.73 -5.52
C SER A 33 -20.35 11.76 -6.04
N SER A 34 -20.22 10.46 -5.76
CA SER A 34 -21.04 9.42 -6.38
C SER A 34 -22.10 8.81 -5.46
N LEU A 35 -21.93 8.89 -4.14
CA LEU A 35 -22.88 8.38 -3.16
C LEU A 35 -23.65 9.50 -2.47
N ASN A 36 -24.88 9.20 -2.06
CA ASN A 36 -25.62 10.09 -1.17
C ASN A 36 -24.82 10.29 0.14
N PRO A 37 -24.81 11.51 0.72
CA PRO A 37 -24.01 11.86 1.89
C PRO A 37 -24.09 10.88 3.06
N GLN A 38 -25.27 10.30 3.31
CA GLN A 38 -25.48 9.37 4.42
C GLN A 38 -24.70 8.06 4.21
N PHE A 39 -24.73 7.52 2.99
CA PHE A 39 -24.00 6.31 2.62
C PHE A 39 -22.49 6.57 2.54
N TYR A 40 -22.10 7.73 2.02
CA TYR A 40 -20.69 8.13 1.99
C TYR A 40 -20.11 8.26 3.40
N SER A 41 -20.82 8.93 4.31
CA SER A 41 -20.41 9.03 5.72
C SER A 41 -20.26 7.66 6.37
N ASN A 42 -21.21 6.75 6.14
CA ASN A 42 -21.11 5.39 6.65
C ASN A 42 -19.89 4.65 6.08
N PHE A 43 -19.63 4.77 4.78
CA PHE A 43 -18.43 4.22 4.16
C PHE A 43 -17.14 4.78 4.77
N LEU A 44 -17.09 6.07 5.10
CA LEU A 44 -15.92 6.68 5.74
C LEU A 44 -15.62 6.06 7.12
N ASN A 45 -16.63 5.69 7.91
CA ASN A 45 -16.42 4.97 9.17
C ASN A 45 -15.67 3.65 8.94
N LEU A 46 -16.11 2.85 7.97
CA LEU A 46 -15.46 1.60 7.60
C LEU A 46 -14.03 1.83 7.10
N HIS A 47 -13.85 2.84 6.24
CA HIS A 47 -12.54 3.21 5.69
C HIS A 47 -11.54 3.59 6.80
N VAL A 48 -11.92 4.53 7.69
CA VAL A 48 -11.04 5.04 8.75
C VAL A 48 -10.71 3.93 9.76
N ALA A 49 -11.72 3.18 10.22
CA ALA A 49 -11.49 2.05 11.13
C ALA A 49 -10.51 1.03 10.52
N SER A 50 -10.69 0.69 9.25
CA SER A 50 -9.80 -0.23 8.53
C SER A 50 -8.39 0.33 8.37
N LEU A 51 -8.25 1.64 8.13
CA LEU A 51 -6.96 2.31 7.97
C LEU A 51 -6.17 2.30 9.29
N ILE A 52 -6.81 2.61 10.41
CA ILE A 52 -6.21 2.52 11.76
C ILE A 52 -5.72 1.10 12.02
N MET A 53 -6.60 0.11 11.84
CA MET A 53 -6.29 -1.30 12.11
C MET A 53 -5.25 -1.92 11.15
N CYS A 54 -5.02 -1.30 9.98
CA CYS A 54 -3.93 -1.69 9.07
C CYS A 54 -2.62 -0.94 9.33
N SER A 55 -2.66 0.22 9.97
CA SER A 55 -1.49 1.08 10.18
C SER A 55 -0.48 0.42 11.11
N GLN A 56 0.80 0.45 10.75
CA GLN A 56 1.87 -0.09 11.59
C GLN A 56 2.03 0.69 12.92
N GLU A 57 1.62 1.95 12.92
CA GLU A 57 1.72 2.87 14.05
C GLU A 57 0.43 2.85 14.88
N TYR A 58 -0.72 3.11 14.25
CA TYR A 58 -1.97 3.34 14.97
C TYR A 58 -2.61 2.07 15.55
N HIS A 59 -2.37 0.88 15.00
CA HIS A 59 -2.97 -0.35 15.56
C HIS A 59 -2.48 -0.66 16.99
N LYS A 60 -1.33 -0.10 17.41
CA LYS A 60 -0.75 -0.30 18.74
C LYS A 60 -1.21 0.73 19.76
N ASP A 61 -1.78 1.83 19.29
CA ASP A 61 -2.31 2.87 20.15
C ASP A 61 -3.71 2.44 20.63
N ALA A 62 -3.85 2.27 21.95
CA ALA A 62 -5.09 1.81 22.57
C ALA A 62 -6.26 2.78 22.33
N GLN A 63 -6.02 4.09 22.30
CA GLN A 63 -7.06 5.08 22.04
C GLN A 63 -7.51 5.01 20.58
N MET A 64 -6.56 4.92 19.65
CA MET A 64 -6.88 4.78 18.22
C MET A 64 -7.60 3.47 17.93
N LEU A 65 -7.19 2.37 18.55
CA LEU A 65 -7.84 1.08 18.37
C LEU A 65 -9.25 1.07 18.97
N SER A 66 -9.46 1.69 20.13
CA SER A 66 -10.80 1.89 20.70
C SER A 66 -11.68 2.73 19.76
N TYR A 67 -11.13 3.81 19.22
CA TYR A 67 -11.83 4.64 18.25
C TYR A 67 -12.22 3.85 16.99
N ALA A 68 -11.31 3.07 16.42
CA ALA A 68 -11.60 2.19 15.29
C ALA A 68 -12.70 1.17 15.60
N ASN A 69 -12.74 0.64 16.83
CA ASN A 69 -13.79 -0.26 17.28
C ASN A 69 -15.17 0.42 17.28
N ASP A 70 -15.24 1.65 17.81
CA ASP A 70 -16.49 2.41 17.87
C ASP A 70 -16.98 2.78 16.47
N LEU A 71 -16.08 3.18 15.58
CA LEU A 71 -16.37 3.40 14.16
C LEU A 71 -16.93 2.14 13.49
N MET A 72 -16.37 0.97 13.79
CA MET A 72 -16.81 -0.29 13.18
C MET A 72 -18.19 -0.73 13.68
N LYS A 73 -18.45 -0.57 14.99
CA LYS A 73 -19.78 -0.81 15.57
C LYS A 73 -20.81 0.16 14.98
N TYR A 74 -20.46 1.43 14.86
CA TYR A 74 -21.32 2.44 14.25
C TYR A 74 -21.60 2.11 12.78
N PHE A 75 -20.58 1.70 12.02
CA PHE A 75 -20.74 1.25 10.65
C PHE A 75 -21.74 0.10 10.52
N VAL A 76 -21.61 -0.95 11.33
CA VAL A 76 -22.52 -2.11 11.29
C VAL A 76 -23.94 -1.71 11.68
N LYS A 77 -24.11 -0.88 12.72
CA LYS A 77 -25.42 -0.35 13.13
C LYS A 77 -26.09 0.43 12.00
N LYS A 78 -25.38 1.39 11.39
CA LYS A 78 -25.90 2.21 10.29
C LYS A 78 -26.17 1.40 9.03
N THR A 79 -25.36 0.39 8.76
CA THR A 79 -25.60 -0.55 7.67
C THR A 79 -26.92 -1.29 7.86
N CYS A 80 -27.24 -1.74 9.08
CA CYS A 80 -28.53 -2.36 9.39
C CYS A 80 -29.71 -1.40 9.16
N GLU A 81 -29.58 -0.14 9.60
CA GLU A 81 -30.62 0.89 9.42
C GLU A 81 -30.84 1.25 7.93
N MET A 82 -29.77 1.28 7.14
CA MET A 82 -29.81 1.70 5.73
C MET A 82 -30.25 0.60 4.76
N TYR A 83 -29.76 -0.63 4.98
CA TYR A 83 -29.93 -1.74 4.03
C TYR A 83 -30.85 -2.85 4.56
N GLY A 84 -31.29 -2.74 5.81
CA GLY A 84 -32.13 -3.74 6.48
C GLY A 84 -31.32 -4.82 7.20
N HIS A 85 -32.01 -5.56 8.07
CA HIS A 85 -31.40 -6.58 8.93
C HIS A 85 -30.79 -7.75 8.12
N ASP A 86 -31.40 -8.11 7.00
CA ASP A 86 -30.94 -9.21 6.14
C ASP A 86 -29.58 -8.91 5.49
N PHE A 87 -29.19 -7.64 5.38
CA PHE A 87 -27.88 -7.27 4.86
C PHE A 87 -26.75 -7.57 5.86
N VAL A 88 -27.05 -7.59 7.17
CA VAL A 88 -26.08 -7.86 8.23
C VAL A 88 -25.82 -9.37 8.33
N SER A 89 -25.18 -9.90 7.30
CA SER A 89 -24.68 -11.27 7.28
C SER A 89 -23.60 -11.48 8.34
N HIS A 90 -23.23 -12.75 8.57
CA HIS A 90 -22.12 -13.13 9.45
C HIS A 90 -20.83 -12.34 9.17
N ASN A 91 -20.50 -12.12 7.88
CA ASN A 91 -19.29 -11.37 7.50
C ASN A 91 -19.35 -9.89 7.91
N VAL A 92 -20.52 -9.26 7.81
CA VAL A 92 -20.72 -7.86 8.22
C VAL A 92 -20.69 -7.77 9.74
N HIS A 93 -21.34 -8.70 10.43
CA HIS A 93 -21.31 -8.75 11.89
C HIS A 93 -19.88 -8.92 12.43
N ASN A 94 -19.08 -9.81 11.85
CA ASN A 94 -17.71 -10.08 12.30
C ASN A 94 -16.80 -8.85 12.32
N LEU A 95 -17.14 -7.80 11.56
CA LEU A 95 -16.38 -6.54 11.57
C LEU A 95 -16.26 -5.96 12.99
N VAL A 96 -17.28 -6.08 13.84
CA VAL A 96 -17.26 -5.51 15.20
C VAL A 96 -16.24 -6.19 16.13
N HIS A 97 -15.74 -7.38 15.77
CA HIS A 97 -14.76 -8.13 16.55
C HIS A 97 -13.31 -7.85 16.10
N LEU A 98 -13.13 -7.24 14.91
CA LEU A 98 -11.81 -7.05 14.31
C LEU A 98 -10.85 -6.24 15.19
N ALA A 99 -11.33 -5.23 15.92
CA ALA A 99 -10.47 -4.45 16.81
C ALA A 99 -9.90 -5.32 17.95
N GLY A 100 -10.69 -6.26 18.47
CA GLY A 100 -10.23 -7.25 19.45
C GLY A 100 -9.18 -8.19 18.86
N ASP A 101 -9.42 -8.70 17.65
CA ASP A 101 -8.44 -9.54 16.93
C ASP A 101 -7.14 -8.77 16.66
N VAL A 102 -7.22 -7.48 16.32
CA VAL A 102 -6.04 -6.64 16.10
C VAL A 102 -5.24 -6.42 17.38
N SER A 103 -5.91 -6.31 18.53
CA SER A 103 -5.25 -6.25 19.84
C SER A 103 -4.45 -7.53 20.13
N LEU A 104 -4.97 -8.69 19.72
CA LEU A 104 -4.35 -10.00 19.97
C LEU A 104 -3.26 -10.37 18.96
N TYR A 105 -3.51 -10.14 17.67
CA TYR A 105 -2.70 -10.67 16.56
C TYR A 105 -1.91 -9.57 15.80
N GLY A 106 -2.04 -8.32 16.22
CA GLY A 106 -1.48 -7.14 15.54
C GLY A 106 -2.33 -6.71 14.35
N LYS A 107 -1.79 -5.83 13.49
CA LYS A 107 -2.53 -5.27 12.35
C LYS A 107 -3.22 -6.33 11.47
N LEU A 108 -4.30 -5.94 10.78
CA LEU A 108 -5.12 -6.83 9.94
C LEU A 108 -4.32 -7.66 8.92
N ASP A 109 -3.23 -7.12 8.38
CA ASP A 109 -2.39 -7.82 7.41
C ASP A 109 -1.76 -9.10 7.99
N ASN A 110 -1.50 -9.15 9.30
CA ASN A 110 -0.80 -10.25 9.97
C ASN A 110 -1.61 -11.56 9.97
N PHE A 111 -2.92 -11.47 10.05
CA PHE A 111 -3.84 -12.62 10.07
C PHE A 111 -4.72 -12.67 8.82
N SER A 112 -4.30 -11.98 7.76
CA SER A 112 -4.97 -12.04 6.45
C SER A 112 -4.63 -13.33 5.69
N ALA A 113 -5.51 -13.71 4.76
CA ALA A 113 -5.27 -14.83 3.86
C ALA A 113 -4.29 -14.51 2.70
N PHE A 114 -3.88 -13.24 2.52
CA PHE A 114 -3.07 -12.81 1.37
C PHE A 114 -1.75 -13.58 1.21
N PRO A 115 -0.97 -13.87 2.27
CA PRO A 115 0.27 -14.66 2.12
C PRO A 115 -0.01 -16.07 1.59
N PHE A 116 -1.10 -16.69 2.06
CA PHE A 116 -1.51 -18.03 1.65
C PHE A 116 -1.98 -18.06 0.19
N GLU A 117 -2.78 -17.08 -0.24
CA GLU A 117 -3.20 -16.95 -1.64
C GLU A 117 -2.00 -16.75 -2.58
N ASN A 118 -1.07 -15.87 -2.20
CA ASN A 118 0.17 -15.62 -2.95
C ASN A 118 1.02 -16.88 -3.06
N TYR A 119 1.17 -17.63 -1.96
CA TYR A 119 1.94 -18.87 -1.95
C TYR A 119 1.25 -20.00 -2.71
N MET A 120 -0.08 -20.09 -2.66
CA MET A 120 -0.87 -21.06 -3.41
C MET A 120 -0.62 -20.96 -4.93
N SER A 121 -0.45 -19.74 -5.45
CA SER A 121 -0.04 -19.53 -6.85
C SER A 121 1.32 -20.15 -7.17
N GLN A 122 2.27 -20.08 -6.23
CA GLN A 122 3.59 -20.72 -6.40
C GLN A 122 3.47 -22.24 -6.36
N LEU A 123 2.71 -22.79 -5.41
CA LEU A 123 2.45 -24.23 -5.32
C LEU A 123 1.82 -24.76 -6.61
N LYS A 124 0.82 -24.06 -7.15
CA LYS A 124 0.17 -24.45 -8.41
C LYS A 124 1.13 -24.50 -9.59
N LYS A 125 2.13 -23.62 -9.66
CA LYS A 125 3.18 -23.65 -10.71
C LYS A 125 4.12 -24.84 -10.60
N MET A 126 4.27 -25.43 -9.40
CA MET A 126 5.07 -26.65 -9.20
C MET A 126 4.35 -27.90 -9.72
N LEU A 127 3.03 -27.83 -9.90
CA LEU A 127 2.19 -28.92 -10.38
C LEU A 127 2.04 -28.82 -11.90
N ARG A 128 2.53 -29.82 -12.62
CA ARG A 128 2.35 -29.93 -14.09
C ARG A 128 1.17 -30.83 -14.46
N LYS A 129 0.95 -31.89 -13.69
CA LYS A 129 -0.15 -32.85 -13.87
C LYS A 129 -0.84 -33.15 -12.55
N ARG A 130 -2.06 -33.68 -12.61
CA ARG A 130 -2.87 -34.00 -11.41
C ARG A 130 -2.31 -35.17 -10.58
N GLU A 131 -1.50 -36.02 -11.20
CA GLU A 131 -0.94 -37.22 -10.57
C GLU A 131 0.21 -36.88 -9.61
N LYS A 132 0.21 -37.44 -8.39
CA LYS A 132 1.32 -37.32 -7.42
C LYS A 132 1.73 -35.86 -7.12
N PRO A 133 0.78 -34.99 -6.70
CA PRO A 133 1.05 -33.56 -6.51
C PRO A 133 2.10 -33.29 -5.44
N LEU A 134 2.07 -34.05 -4.33
CA LEU A 134 3.03 -33.90 -3.24
C LEU A 134 4.46 -34.21 -3.71
N GLN A 135 4.65 -35.32 -4.44
CA GLN A 135 5.96 -35.71 -4.96
C GLN A 135 6.50 -34.69 -5.97
N GLN A 136 5.64 -34.11 -6.82
CA GLN A 136 6.04 -33.05 -7.74
C GLN A 136 6.55 -31.81 -6.99
N VAL A 137 5.82 -31.37 -5.96
CA VAL A 137 6.21 -30.23 -5.12
C VAL A 137 7.55 -30.50 -4.41
N ILE A 138 7.70 -31.66 -3.77
CA ILE A 138 8.94 -32.03 -3.05
C ILE A 138 10.15 -32.04 -4.00
N LYS A 139 10.03 -32.68 -5.17
CA LYS A 139 11.10 -32.72 -6.17
C LYS A 139 11.50 -31.32 -6.63
N ARG A 140 10.51 -30.46 -6.93
CA ARG A 140 10.75 -29.08 -7.38
C ARG A 140 11.43 -28.22 -6.30
N ILE A 141 11.03 -28.37 -5.04
CA ILE A 141 11.67 -27.68 -3.91
C ILE A 141 13.12 -28.14 -3.75
N SER A 142 13.38 -29.45 -3.89
CA SER A 142 14.74 -30.01 -3.85
C SER A 142 15.62 -29.39 -4.92
N GLU A 143 15.19 -29.42 -6.19
CA GLU A 143 15.89 -28.81 -7.34
C GLU A 143 16.27 -27.34 -7.07
N GLY A 144 15.34 -26.53 -6.55
CA GLY A 144 15.58 -25.11 -6.28
C GLY A 144 16.62 -24.84 -5.17
N ARG A 145 16.76 -25.74 -4.20
CA ARG A 145 17.78 -25.61 -3.13
C ARG A 145 19.20 -25.82 -3.67
N PHE A 146 19.37 -26.71 -4.65
CA PHE A 146 20.66 -26.94 -5.29
C PHE A 146 21.11 -25.71 -6.11
N ILE A 147 20.20 -25.10 -6.87
CA ILE A 147 20.53 -23.93 -7.73
C ILE A 147 20.91 -22.70 -6.90
N LYS A 148 20.21 -22.42 -5.79
CA LYS A 148 20.49 -21.24 -4.94
C LYS A 148 21.87 -21.27 -4.27
N LYS A 149 22.49 -22.43 -4.10
CA LYS A 149 23.86 -22.53 -3.59
C LYS A 149 24.93 -22.04 -4.59
N VAL A 150 24.59 -21.91 -5.87
CA VAL A 150 25.55 -21.65 -6.96
C VAL A 150 25.61 -20.17 -7.35
N ILE A 151 24.63 -19.36 -6.96
CA ILE A 151 24.55 -17.94 -7.35
C ILE A 151 25.08 -17.09 -6.18
N PRO A 152 26.20 -16.35 -6.35
CA PRO A 152 26.65 -15.41 -5.34
C PRO A 152 25.59 -14.33 -5.15
N THR A 153 25.08 -14.21 -3.94
CA THR A 153 24.27 -13.05 -3.53
C THR A 153 25.15 -11.81 -3.57
N THR A 154 25.06 -11.02 -4.64
CA THR A 154 25.57 -9.66 -4.65
C THR A 154 24.73 -8.83 -3.68
N SER A 155 25.21 -8.76 -2.44
CA SER A 155 24.86 -7.69 -1.54
C SER A 155 25.40 -6.40 -2.12
N ASN A 156 24.54 -5.44 -2.47
CA ASN A 156 24.96 -4.06 -2.35
C ASN A 156 23.83 -3.17 -1.85
N SER A 157 24.17 -2.39 -0.85
CA SER A 157 23.31 -1.46 -0.12
C SER A 157 23.16 -0.13 -0.85
N ALA A 158 23.47 -0.10 -2.14
CA ALA A 158 23.57 1.12 -2.91
C ALA A 158 22.19 1.62 -3.34
N VAL A 159 22.03 2.94 -3.27
CA VAL A 159 21.00 3.66 -4.00
C VAL A 159 21.38 3.62 -5.48
N GLU A 160 20.45 3.19 -6.33
CA GLU A 160 20.67 3.07 -7.77
C GLU A 160 19.97 4.21 -8.50
N LEU A 161 20.70 4.89 -9.40
CA LEU A 161 20.20 5.96 -10.24
C LEU A 161 19.97 5.44 -11.66
N PHE A 162 18.84 5.78 -12.27
CA PHE A 162 18.50 5.37 -13.63
C PHE A 162 17.99 6.54 -14.46
N GLN A 163 18.08 6.38 -15.79
CA GLN A 163 17.58 7.34 -16.78
C GLN A 163 18.22 8.71 -16.62
N GLN A 164 19.52 8.79 -16.87
CA GLN A 164 20.25 10.06 -16.89
C GLN A 164 19.65 11.00 -17.94
N HIS A 165 19.57 12.28 -17.64
CA HIS A 165 19.08 13.32 -18.54
C HIS A 165 19.74 14.67 -18.27
N TYR A 166 19.35 15.68 -19.07
CA TYR A 166 19.87 17.05 -18.99
C TYR A 166 18.76 18.12 -18.96
N GLU A 167 17.49 17.71 -18.98
CA GLU A 167 16.32 18.58 -19.17
C GLU A 167 15.66 19.08 -17.86
N GLY A 168 16.26 18.82 -16.69
CA GLY A 168 15.66 19.14 -15.40
C GLY A 168 16.29 20.37 -14.72
N PRO A 169 15.64 20.91 -13.68
CA PRO A 169 16.20 22.01 -12.90
C PRO A 169 17.52 21.60 -12.23
N LEU A 170 18.46 22.52 -12.21
CA LEU A 170 19.78 22.34 -11.61
C LEU A 170 19.89 23.12 -10.29
N LEU A 171 20.70 22.60 -9.37
CA LEU A 171 21.09 23.37 -8.19
C LEU A 171 22.08 24.45 -8.63
N GLN A 172 21.77 25.71 -8.30
CA GLN A 172 22.70 26.81 -8.50
C GLN A 172 23.95 26.56 -7.65
N ASN A 173 25.13 26.95 -8.17
CA ASN A 173 26.44 26.86 -7.52
C ASN A 173 27.11 25.48 -7.48
N PHE A 174 26.62 24.47 -8.20
CA PHE A 174 27.30 23.17 -8.34
C PHE A 174 27.74 22.94 -9.78
N THR A 175 28.97 22.45 -9.97
CA THR A 175 29.51 22.05 -11.28
C THR A 175 29.54 20.51 -11.39
N GLY A 176 29.47 19.97 -12.60
CA GLY A 176 29.55 18.51 -12.83
C GLY A 176 28.31 17.71 -12.39
N ILE A 177 27.14 18.34 -12.33
CA ILE A 177 25.90 17.69 -11.88
C ILE A 177 25.39 16.73 -12.96
N SER A 178 25.18 15.48 -12.59
CA SER A 178 24.45 14.49 -13.38
C SER A 178 23.00 14.41 -12.90
N GLN A 179 22.03 14.47 -13.82
CA GLN A 179 20.60 14.45 -13.49
C GLN A 179 19.97 13.12 -13.86
N TYR A 180 18.99 12.65 -13.09
CA TYR A 180 18.33 11.35 -13.28
C TYR A 180 16.82 11.46 -13.08
N LYS A 181 16.06 10.63 -13.80
CA LYS A 181 14.58 10.57 -13.66
C LYS A 181 14.12 9.57 -12.60
N VAL A 182 14.99 8.67 -12.13
CA VAL A 182 14.60 7.57 -11.23
C VAL A 182 15.68 7.31 -10.18
N VAL A 183 15.25 7.22 -8.92
CA VAL A 183 16.04 6.71 -7.78
C VAL A 183 15.40 5.42 -7.28
N ARG A 184 16.20 4.37 -7.13
CA ARG A 184 15.78 3.11 -6.50
C ARG A 184 16.60 2.86 -5.24
N THR A 185 15.89 2.57 -4.16
CA THR A 185 16.46 2.05 -2.92
C THR A 185 16.03 0.60 -2.75
N LYS A 186 16.56 -0.08 -1.72
CA LYS A 186 16.06 -1.41 -1.31
C LYS A 186 14.58 -1.41 -0.92
N LYS A 187 14.03 -0.28 -0.48
CA LYS A 187 12.68 -0.19 0.09
C LYS A 187 11.65 0.34 -0.90
N TYR A 188 12.04 1.28 -1.75
CA TYR A 188 11.10 2.01 -2.62
C TYR A 188 11.79 2.54 -3.88
N VAL A 189 10.96 2.94 -4.85
CA VAL A 189 11.38 3.58 -6.10
C VAL A 189 10.70 4.94 -6.19
N LEU A 190 11.47 5.99 -6.43
CA LEU A 190 10.96 7.34 -6.70
C LEU A 190 11.24 7.71 -8.15
N LYS A 191 10.32 8.42 -8.77
CA LYS A 191 10.43 8.88 -10.16
C LYS A 191 10.07 10.36 -10.24
N THR A 192 10.46 11.02 -11.31
CA THR A 192 10.00 12.38 -11.62
C THR A 192 8.60 12.40 -12.26
N ARG A 193 8.06 11.24 -12.62
CA ARG A 193 6.74 11.08 -13.25
C ARG A 193 5.75 10.45 -12.27
N GLU A 194 4.48 10.82 -12.45
CA GLU A 194 3.38 10.25 -11.67
C GLU A 194 3.24 8.74 -11.84
N PRO A 195 2.75 8.03 -10.81
CA PRO A 195 2.37 8.55 -9.49
C PRO A 195 3.53 8.66 -8.49
N ASP A 196 4.72 8.15 -8.84
CA ASP A 196 5.84 7.93 -7.92
C ASP A 196 6.69 9.19 -7.65
N CYS A 197 6.13 10.39 -7.92
CA CYS A 197 6.82 11.67 -7.79
C CYS A 197 6.39 12.49 -6.57
N PHE A 198 5.51 11.99 -5.71
CA PHE A 198 5.10 12.69 -4.49
C PHE A 198 5.69 12.01 -3.26
N VAL A 199 6.26 12.80 -2.36
CA VAL A 199 6.81 12.33 -1.08
C VAL A 199 6.37 13.24 0.06
N GLN A 200 6.16 12.66 1.24
CA GLN A 200 5.98 13.40 2.49
C GLN A 200 7.28 13.30 3.30
N LEU A 201 7.80 14.44 3.73
CA LEU A 201 8.97 14.51 4.61
C LEU A 201 8.56 14.36 6.08
N GLN A 202 9.55 14.15 6.96
CA GLN A 202 9.32 14.01 8.40
C GLN A 202 8.73 15.27 9.06
N ASN A 203 8.91 16.44 8.43
CA ASN A 203 8.31 17.69 8.86
C ASN A 203 6.89 17.90 8.29
N ASN A 204 6.26 16.86 7.72
CA ASN A 204 4.96 16.86 7.06
C ASN A 204 4.89 17.65 5.74
N ASP A 205 6.02 18.13 5.20
CA ASP A 205 6.02 18.77 3.90
C ASP A 205 5.77 17.76 2.78
N ILE A 206 4.81 18.07 1.91
CA ILE A 206 4.54 17.31 0.70
C ILE A 206 5.32 17.95 -0.45
N ILE A 207 6.12 17.13 -1.14
CA ILE A 207 6.99 17.56 -2.24
C ILE A 207 6.66 16.77 -3.51
N LYS A 208 6.46 17.47 -4.62
CA LYS A 208 6.48 16.91 -5.97
C LYS A 208 7.90 16.92 -6.51
N ILE A 209 8.52 15.76 -6.61
CA ILE A 209 9.84 15.53 -7.16
C ILE A 209 9.83 15.85 -8.66
N VAL A 210 10.80 16.65 -9.08
CA VAL A 210 11.01 17.02 -10.49
C VAL A 210 12.37 16.60 -10.99
N ASN A 211 13.36 16.37 -10.11
CA ASN A 211 14.68 15.95 -10.52
C ASN A 211 15.47 15.22 -9.42
N PHE A 212 16.43 14.40 -9.84
CA PHE A 212 17.45 13.82 -8.96
C PHE A 212 18.83 14.25 -9.45
N ASN A 213 19.52 15.06 -8.65
CA ASN A 213 20.86 15.57 -8.98
C ASN A 213 21.90 14.78 -8.20
N CYS A 214 22.89 14.26 -8.90
CA CYS A 214 24.06 13.61 -8.34
C CYS A 214 25.30 14.45 -8.68
N PHE A 215 26.11 14.75 -7.69
CA PHE A 215 27.41 15.41 -7.88
C PHE A 215 28.46 14.75 -7.01
N GLN A 216 29.71 14.90 -7.40
CA GLN A 216 30.83 14.40 -6.62
C GLN A 216 31.28 15.46 -5.61
N ASN A 217 31.39 15.05 -4.36
CA ASN A 217 31.99 15.84 -3.29
C ASN A 217 33.18 15.04 -2.74
N GLY A 218 34.36 15.25 -3.35
CA GLY A 218 35.54 14.42 -3.11
C GLY A 218 35.31 12.97 -3.56
N ASN A 219 35.56 12.00 -2.67
CA ASN A 219 35.39 10.56 -2.95
C ASN A 219 33.94 10.07 -2.82
N ASN A 220 33.01 10.93 -2.39
CA ASN A 220 31.62 10.55 -2.15
C ASN A 220 30.68 11.14 -3.19
N SER A 221 29.75 10.34 -3.69
CA SER A 221 28.62 10.79 -4.50
C SER A 221 27.48 11.24 -3.59
N GLU A 222 27.05 12.49 -3.70
CA GLU A 222 25.90 13.00 -2.98
C GLU A 222 24.68 13.09 -3.92
N ILE A 223 23.51 12.65 -3.44
CA ILE A 223 22.26 12.71 -4.20
C ILE A 223 21.34 13.75 -3.54
N LYS A 224 20.92 14.75 -4.31
CA LYS A 224 19.91 15.74 -3.92
C LYS A 224 18.64 15.53 -4.73
N ILE A 225 17.50 15.50 -4.03
CA ILE A 225 16.18 15.42 -4.63
C ILE A 225 15.65 16.85 -4.77
N LEU A 226 15.27 17.24 -5.98
CA LEU A 226 14.65 18.53 -6.25
C LEU A 226 13.16 18.36 -6.47
N GLY A 227 12.38 19.28 -5.92
CA GLY A 227 10.93 19.24 -6.03
C GLY A 227 10.27 20.56 -5.61
N TYR A 228 8.97 20.65 -5.91
CA TYR A 228 8.12 21.75 -5.48
C TYR A 228 7.35 21.36 -4.23
N LYS A 229 7.40 22.20 -3.20
CA LYS A 229 6.62 22.04 -1.98
C LYS A 229 5.19 22.53 -2.19
N PHE A 230 4.21 21.78 -1.70
CA PHE A 230 2.83 22.25 -1.61
C PHE A 230 2.69 23.21 -0.43
N LEU A 231 2.26 24.44 -0.72
CA LEU A 231 2.06 25.49 0.29
C LEU A 231 0.69 25.39 0.97
N GLU A 232 -0.33 25.02 0.20
CA GLU A 232 -1.69 24.84 0.69
C GLU A 232 -2.02 23.36 0.80
N GLN A 233 -2.52 22.96 1.97
CA GLN A 233 -2.92 21.59 2.27
C GLN A 233 -4.23 21.64 3.05
N SER A 234 -5.20 20.80 2.69
CA SER A 234 -6.46 20.68 3.39
C SER A 234 -6.83 19.22 3.57
N ASN A 235 -7.54 18.93 4.65
CA ASN A 235 -8.01 17.57 4.93
C ASN A 235 -9.05 17.17 3.88
N PHE A 236 -8.85 16.00 3.27
CA PHE A 236 -9.74 15.53 2.21
C PHE A 236 -11.17 15.21 2.71
N PHE A 237 -11.27 14.75 3.96
CA PHE A 237 -12.50 14.63 4.74
C PHE A 237 -12.17 14.88 6.22
N GLN A 238 -13.17 15.25 7.00
CA GLN A 238 -13.09 15.27 8.46
C GLN A 238 -13.47 13.89 9.00
N PHE A 239 -12.84 13.49 10.10
CA PHE A 239 -13.15 12.24 10.77
C PHE A 239 -14.61 12.27 11.24
N ALA A 240 -15.30 11.14 11.07
CA ALA A 240 -16.66 10.98 11.53
C ALA A 240 -16.62 10.48 12.98
N LEU A 241 -17.27 11.24 13.88
CA LEU A 241 -17.28 11.10 15.35
C LEU A 241 -15.97 11.51 16.04
#